data_AF-F8GEH3-F1
#
_entry.id   AF-F8GEH3-F1
#
_cell.length_a   1.000
_cell.length_b   1.000
_cell.length_c   1.000
_cell.angle_alpha   90.00
_cell.angle_beta   90.00
_cell.angle_gamma   90.00
#
_symmetry.space_group_name_H-M   'P 1'
#
loop_
_entity.id
_entity.type
_entity.pdbx_description
1 polymer ?
#
loop_
_entity_poly.entity_id
_entity_poly.type
_entity_poly.pdbx_seq_one_letter_code
_entity_poly.pdbx_strand_id
1 'polypeptide(L)' 'MKITINGKKFELGKALNCTECKISYERAVDMAGISDKDGAAVSFKHKSGLSGTLSAGQKCVAPDGIAFLVE' A
#
# COMPACT_ATOMS: atom_id res chain seq x y z
N MET A 1 -2.53 -7.14 4.04
CA MET A 1 -2.89 -5.74 3.77
C MET A 1 -3.63 -5.65 2.44
N LYS A 2 -4.73 -4.91 2.34
CA LYS A 2 -5.42 -4.67 1.06
C LYS A 2 -5.04 -3.28 0.56
N ILE A 3 -4.73 -3.13 -0.71
CA ILE A 3 -4.39 -1.86 -1.35
C ILE A 3 -5.33 -1.67 -2.53
N THR A 4 -5.84 -0.47 -2.69
CA THR A 4 -6.65 -0.06 -3.83
C THR A 4 -5.92 1.05 -4.57
N ILE A 5 -5.66 0.84 -5.86
CA ILE A 5 -4.88 1.73 -6.72
C ILE A 5 -5.76 2.07 -7.91
N ASN A 6 -6.20 3.32 -7.98
CA ASN A 6 -7.11 3.79 -9.03
C ASN A 6 -8.32 2.84 -9.25
N GLY A 7 -8.90 2.34 -8.15
CA GLY A 7 -10.01 1.39 -8.16
C GLY A 7 -9.65 -0.11 -8.25
N LYS A 8 -8.41 -0.47 -8.66
CA LYS A 8 -7.94 -1.86 -8.69
C LYS A 8 -7.48 -2.31 -7.31
N LYS A 9 -7.91 -3.50 -6.87
CA LYS A 9 -7.59 -4.03 -5.53
C LYS A 9 -6.46 -5.07 -5.60
N PHE A 10 -5.51 -4.96 -4.69
CA PHE A 10 -4.37 -5.85 -4.51
C PHE A 10 -4.33 -6.32 -3.05
N GLU A 11 -4.05 -7.61 -2.82
CA GLU A 11 -3.81 -8.15 -1.47
C GLU A 11 -2.31 -8.42 -1.29
N LEU A 12 -1.67 -7.67 -0.39
CA LEU A 12 -0.29 -7.91 0.04
C LEU A 12 -0.24 -8.78 1.29
N GLY A 13 0.73 -9.69 1.36
CA GLY A 13 1.05 -10.47 2.57
C GLY A 13 0.22 -11.73 2.80
N LYS A 14 -0.86 -11.97 2.04
CA LYS A 14 -1.71 -13.17 2.21
C LYS A 14 -1.02 -14.46 1.75
N ALA A 15 -0.12 -14.37 0.76
CA ALA A 15 0.58 -15.53 0.20
C ALA A 15 1.90 -15.87 0.91
N LEU A 16 2.44 -14.96 1.74
CA LEU A 16 3.82 -15.06 2.24
C LEU A 16 3.93 -15.22 3.76
N ASN A 17 2.81 -15.30 4.48
CA ASN A 17 2.76 -15.38 5.95
C ASN A 17 3.66 -14.32 6.63
N CYS A 18 3.79 -13.14 5.99
CA CYS A 18 4.72 -12.12 6.43
C CYS A 18 4.18 -11.42 7.67
N THR A 19 5.03 -11.34 8.70
CA THR A 19 4.85 -10.52 9.90
C THR A 19 4.95 -9.02 9.63
N GLU A 20 5.46 -8.61 8.47
CA GLU A 20 5.49 -7.20 8.04
C GLU A 20 5.17 -7.07 6.55
N CYS A 21 4.35 -6.08 6.19
CA CYS A 21 4.08 -5.68 4.81
C CYS A 21 4.55 -4.24 4.58
N LYS A 22 5.51 -4.04 3.69
CA LYS A 22 5.98 -2.70 3.28
C LYS A 22 5.59 -2.41 1.84
N ILE A 23 5.04 -1.22 1.60
CA ILE A 23 4.67 -0.75 0.27
C ILE A 23 4.97 0.75 0.16
N SER A 24 5.63 1.18 -0.92
CA SER A 24 5.73 2.60 -1.27
C SER A 24 4.71 2.96 -2.34
N TYR A 25 4.43 4.25 -2.50
CA TYR A 25 3.57 4.73 -3.58
C TYR A 25 4.06 4.22 -4.94
N GLU A 26 5.34 4.42 -5.25
CA GLU A 26 5.95 4.06 -6.54
C GLU A 26 5.80 2.56 -6.82
N ARG A 27 6.04 1.73 -5.80
CA ARG A 27 5.89 0.29 -5.95
C ARG A 27 4.43 -0.11 -6.14
N ALA A 28 3.50 0.56 -5.47
CA ALA A 28 2.08 0.34 -5.68
C ALA A 28 1.69 0.71 -7.13
N VAL A 29 2.10 1.88 -7.61
CA VAL A 29 1.77 2.35 -8.97
C VAL A 29 2.37 1.42 -10.04
N ASP A 30 3.62 0.97 -9.85
CA ASP A 30 4.29 -0.01 -10.69
C ASP A 30 3.57 -1.37 -10.71
N MET A 31 3.14 -1.88 -9.55
CA MET A 31 2.34 -3.10 -9.45
C MET A 31 0.99 -3.00 -10.18
N ALA A 32 0.42 -1.80 -10.27
CA ALA A 32 -0.81 -1.56 -11.00
C ALA A 32 -0.60 -1.36 -12.52
N GLY A 33 0.66 -1.29 -12.97
CA GLY A 33 1.03 -0.94 -14.34
C GLY A 33 0.61 0.48 -14.71
N ILE A 34 0.60 1.39 -13.74
CA ILE A 34 0.22 2.79 -13.93
C ILE A 34 1.50 3.63 -13.99
N SER A 35 1.49 4.72 -14.75
CA SER A 35 2.58 5.70 -14.73
C SER A 35 2.44 6.57 -13.48
N ASP A 36 3.51 6.75 -12.72
CA ASP A 36 3.59 7.65 -11.56
C ASP A 36 3.18 9.09 -11.89
N LYS A 37 3.32 9.50 -13.16
CA LYS A 37 2.93 10.79 -13.72
C LYS A 37 1.42 11.04 -13.78
N ASP A 38 0.58 10.00 -13.69
CA ASP A 38 -0.88 10.14 -13.80
C ASP A 38 -1.56 10.49 -12.45
N GLY A 39 -0.81 10.61 -11.36
CA GLY A 39 -1.38 10.91 -10.04
C GLY A 39 -2.30 9.80 -9.55
N ALA A 40 -1.77 8.58 -9.46
CA ALA A 40 -2.55 7.42 -9.06
C ALA A 40 -3.09 7.56 -7.64
N ALA A 41 -4.39 7.39 -7.45
CA ALA A 41 -4.97 7.32 -6.11
C ALA A 41 -4.62 5.97 -5.45
N VAL A 42 -3.62 5.96 -4.57
CA VAL A 42 -3.23 4.78 -3.79
C VAL A 42 -3.85 4.88 -2.39
N SER A 43 -4.68 3.90 -2.04
CA SER A 43 -5.25 3.78 -0.70
C SER A 43 -5.00 2.39 -0.15
N PHE A 44 -4.86 2.26 1.16
CA PHE A 44 -4.62 0.99 1.82
C PHE A 44 -5.55 0.77 3.00
N LYS A 45 -5.80 -0.50 3.29
CA LYS A 45 -6.53 -0.98 4.46
C LYS A 45 -5.85 -2.21 5.04
N HIS A 46 -5.40 -2.09 6.29
CA HIS A 46 -4.79 -3.15 7.06
C HIS A 46 -5.83 -3.91 7.90
N LYS A 47 -5.52 -5.15 8.29
CA LYS A 47 -6.40 -5.99 9.12
C LYS A 47 -6.58 -5.44 10.54
N SER A 48 -5.64 -4.63 11.02
CA SER A 48 -5.72 -3.93 12.31
C SER A 48 -6.74 -2.79 12.33
N GLY A 49 -7.39 -2.49 11.21
CA GLY A 49 -8.31 -1.36 11.08
C GLY A 49 -7.67 -0.09 10.54
N LEU A 50 -6.33 -0.02 10.48
CA LEU A 50 -5.64 1.13 9.88
C LEU A 50 -5.94 1.24 8.39
N SER A 51 -6.32 2.42 7.95
CA SER A 51 -6.46 2.77 6.53
C SER A 51 -5.93 4.16 6.27
N GLY A 52 -5.48 4.40 5.04
CA GLY A 52 -4.98 5.70 4.63
C GLY A 52 -4.73 5.76 3.14
N THR A 53 -4.25 6.90 2.68
CA THR A 53 -3.81 7.13 1.30
C THR A 53 -2.30 7.31 1.26
N LEU A 54 -1.68 6.88 0.17
CA LEU A 54 -0.27 7.08 -0.12
C LEU A 54 -0.14 8.07 -1.27
N SER A 55 0.75 9.04 -1.10
CA SER A 55 1.16 10.02 -2.10
C SER A 55 2.59 9.73 -2.55
N ALA A 56 3.03 10.33 -3.66
CA ALA A 56 4.40 10.18 -4.16
C ALA A 56 5.45 10.49 -3.07
N GLY A 57 6.49 9.66 -2.96
CA GLY A 57 7.50 9.73 -1.89
C GLY A 57 7.09 9.03 -0.60
N GLN A 58 5.80 8.81 -0.34
CA GLN A 58 5.34 8.18 0.89
C GLN A 58 5.44 6.65 0.82
N LYS A 59 5.75 6.06 1.98
CA LYS A 59 5.72 4.61 2.18
C LYS A 59 4.91 4.25 3.41
N CYS A 60 4.20 3.13 3.31
CA CYS A 60 3.49 2.52 4.41
C CYS A 60 4.20 1.22 4.80
N VAL A 61 4.53 1.10 6.08
CA VAL A 61 5.06 -0.13 6.67
C VAL A 61 4.04 -0.65 7.66
N ALA A 62 3.55 -1.87 7.46
CA ALA A 62 2.57 -2.54 8.30
C ALA A 62 3.17 -3.81 8.93
N PRO A 63 3.92 -3.70 10.04
CA PRO A 63 4.17 -4.84 10.92
C PRO A 63 2.86 -5.38 11.51
N ASP A 64 2.89 -6.62 11.99
CA ASP A 64 1.74 -7.29 12.58
C ASP A 64 1.24 -6.49 13.80
N GLY A 65 0.18 -5.71 13.59
CA GLY A 65 -0.51 -4.94 14.62
C GLY A 65 -0.39 -3.42 14.53
N ILE A 66 0.59 -2.86 13.81
CA ILE A 66 0.79 -1.40 13.73
C ILE A 66 1.19 -1.06 12.29
N ALA A 67 0.70 0.04 11.71
CA ALA A 67 1.32 0.56 10.50
C ALA A 67 1.70 2.03 10.65
N PHE A 68 2.84 2.37 10.07
CA PHE A 68 3.40 3.72 10.06
C PHE A 68 3.45 4.23 8.63
N LEU A 69 2.92 5.43 8.43
CA LEU A 69 3.25 6.24 7.27
C LEU A 69 4.62 6.87 7.54
N VAL A 70 5.53 6.68 6.61
CA VAL A 70 6.86 7.28 6.67
C VAL A 70 6.97 8.18 5.44
N GLU A 71 7.19 9.47 5.70
CA GLU A 71 7.44 10.50 4.69
C GLU A 71 8.85 10.37 4.09
#